data_AF-A0A436BIJ5-F1
#
_entry.id   AF-A0A436BIJ5-F1
#
_cell.length_a   1.000
_cell.length_b   1.000
_cell.length_c   1.000
_cell.angle_alpha   90.00
_cell.angle_beta   90.00
_cell.angle_gamma   90.00
#
_symmetry.space_group_name_H-M   'P 1'
#
loop_
_entity.id
_entity.type
_entity.pdbx_description
1 polymer ?
#
loop_
_entity_poly.entity_id
_entity_poly.type
_entity_poly.pdbx_seq_one_letter_code
_entity_poly.pdbx_strand_id
1 'polypeptide(L)'
;ARLREHMAGIRFEDLAKPFVAVTSEIRTGHEIWLSSGSLITAMRASYALPGVFEPVNCNGRVLVDGALVNPVPVSVCRAYEQPLVVAVNLHYDLFGRAAVIKHSAGELVVEKDAPRAGHGDPEHQSHQTRLGITGVMVEAFNIIQDRISRARLAGDPPDMSLQPKLSH
;
A
#
# COMPACT_ATOMS: atom_id res chain seq x y z
N ALA A 1 -0.33 16.42 -14.37
CA ALA A 1 -0.66 17.84 -14.67
C ALA A 1 -0.90 18.61 -13.37
N ARG A 2 -1.96 18.30 -12.60
CA ARG A 2 -2.30 19.00 -11.34
C ARG A 2 -1.24 19.08 -10.24
N LEU A 3 -0.48 18.02 -9.97
CA LEU A 3 0.58 18.07 -8.94
C LEU A 3 1.67 19.10 -9.30
N ARG A 4 2.00 19.23 -10.60
CA ARG A 4 2.93 20.25 -11.09
C ARG A 4 2.35 21.65 -10.97
N GLU A 5 1.06 21.81 -11.26
CA GLU A 5 0.39 23.11 -11.18
C GLU A 5 0.40 23.69 -9.75
N HIS A 6 0.24 22.84 -8.73
CA HIS A 6 0.16 23.32 -7.34
C HIS A 6 1.48 23.28 -6.56
N MET A 7 2.45 22.46 -6.98
CA MET A 7 3.67 22.20 -6.19
C MET A 7 4.97 22.44 -6.96
N ALA A 8 4.91 23.04 -8.16
CA ALA A 8 6.12 23.43 -8.88
C ALA A 8 6.91 24.47 -8.09
N GLY A 9 8.23 24.28 -8.03
CA GLY A 9 9.16 25.19 -7.37
C GLY A 9 9.24 25.04 -5.85
N ILE A 10 8.29 24.37 -5.21
CA ILE A 10 8.32 24.11 -3.76
C ILE A 10 9.41 23.09 -3.44
N ARG A 11 10.20 23.42 -2.42
CA ARG A 11 11.24 22.57 -1.88
C ARG A 11 10.85 22.06 -0.49
N PHE A 12 11.51 21.00 -0.03
CA PHE A 12 11.31 20.51 1.34
C PHE A 12 11.60 21.59 2.38
N GLU A 13 12.59 22.44 2.11
CA GLU A 13 13.02 23.52 3.00
C GLU A 13 11.96 24.63 3.16
N ASP A 14 11.01 24.71 2.23
CA ASP A 14 9.93 25.70 2.26
C ASP A 14 8.73 25.24 3.12
N LEU A 15 8.75 23.98 3.59
CA LEU A 15 7.63 23.41 4.34
C LEU A 15 7.63 23.86 5.80
N ALA A 16 6.46 24.23 6.30
CA ALA A 16 6.27 24.63 7.71
C ALA A 16 6.52 23.49 8.71
N LYS A 17 6.51 22.24 8.25
CA LYS A 17 6.78 21.05 9.06
C LYS A 17 7.78 20.14 8.34
N PRO A 18 8.66 19.45 9.06
CA PRO A 18 9.51 18.42 8.48
C PRO A 18 8.68 17.39 7.72
N PHE A 19 9.15 17.01 6.54
CA PHE A 19 8.49 16.03 5.69
C PHE A 19 9.54 15.07 5.12
N VAL A 20 9.20 13.80 5.07
CA VAL A 20 10.05 12.75 4.49
C VAL A 20 9.19 11.93 3.54
N ALA A 21 9.61 11.86 2.28
CA ALA A 21 9.02 10.99 1.28
C ALA A 21 9.81 9.68 1.20
N VAL A 22 9.15 8.55 1.44
CA VAL A 22 9.76 7.22 1.33
C VAL A 22 9.60 6.70 -0.09
N THR A 23 10.66 6.16 -0.65
CA THR A 23 10.71 5.61 -2.01
C THR A 23 11.47 4.28 -2.01
N SER A 24 11.31 3.48 -3.06
CA SER A 24 12.06 2.23 -3.23
C SER A 24 12.99 2.32 -4.44
N GLU A 25 14.26 1.94 -4.29
CA GLU A 25 15.18 1.84 -5.43
C GLU A 25 15.00 0.49 -6.13
N ILE A 26 14.58 0.51 -7.40
CA ILE A 26 14.18 -0.72 -8.11
C ILE A 26 15.33 -1.72 -8.31
N ARG A 27 16.58 -1.24 -8.39
CA ARG A 27 17.74 -2.07 -8.70
C ARG A 27 18.25 -2.86 -7.49
N THR A 28 18.02 -2.33 -6.28
CA THR A 28 18.61 -2.85 -5.04
C THR A 28 17.54 -3.28 -4.04
N GLY A 29 16.31 -2.79 -4.19
CA GLY A 29 15.26 -2.95 -3.19
C GLY A 29 15.45 -2.06 -1.96
N HIS A 30 16.42 -1.13 -1.97
CA HIS A 30 16.65 -0.25 -0.83
C HIS A 30 15.50 0.73 -0.63
N GLU A 31 15.14 0.92 0.65
CA GLU A 31 14.29 2.01 1.09
C GLU A 31 15.10 3.32 1.10
N ILE A 32 14.64 4.32 0.35
CA ILE A 32 15.31 5.62 0.22
C ILE A 32 14.40 6.70 0.78
N TRP A 33 14.92 7.46 1.76
CA TRP A 33 14.24 8.57 2.40
C TRP A 33 14.67 9.89 1.76
N LEU A 34 13.71 10.63 1.21
CA LEU A 34 13.93 11.94 0.62
C LEU A 34 13.37 13.00 1.55
N SER A 35 14.23 13.90 2.02
CA SER A 35 13.89 14.95 3.00
C SER A 35 14.44 16.33 2.65
N SER A 36 15.01 16.49 1.45
CA SER A 36 15.56 17.75 0.95
C SER A 36 15.42 17.88 -0.57
N GLY A 37 15.52 19.10 -1.09
CA GLY A 37 15.47 19.37 -2.53
C GLY A 37 14.05 19.54 -3.08
N SER A 38 13.81 19.06 -4.31
CA SER A 38 12.54 19.25 -5.02
C SER A 38 11.43 18.36 -4.44
N LEU A 39 10.43 19.00 -3.81
CA LEU A 39 9.31 18.28 -3.18
C LEU A 39 8.51 17.49 -4.22
N ILE A 40 8.24 18.09 -5.37
CA ILE A 40 7.48 17.43 -6.42
C ILE A 40 8.19 16.20 -6.98
N THR A 41 9.52 16.24 -7.12
CA THR A 41 10.29 15.09 -7.59
C THR A 41 10.19 13.94 -6.59
N ALA A 42 10.34 14.24 -5.30
CA ALA A 42 10.27 13.23 -4.25
C ALA A 42 8.87 12.63 -4.10
N MET A 43 7.83 13.47 -4.13
CA MET A 43 6.44 12.99 -4.13
C MET A 43 6.18 12.07 -5.31
N ARG A 44 6.56 12.48 -6.53
CA ARG A 44 6.43 11.64 -7.73
C ARG A 44 7.13 10.30 -7.60
N ALA A 45 8.34 10.28 -7.04
CA ALA A 45 9.06 9.04 -6.80
C ALA A 45 8.33 8.15 -5.79
N SER A 46 7.80 8.75 -4.72
CA SER A 46 7.15 8.04 -3.60
C SER A 46 5.85 7.35 -3.98
N TYR A 47 5.08 7.87 -4.96
CA TYR A 47 3.86 7.22 -5.44
C TYR A 47 4.00 6.52 -6.81
N ALA A 48 5.21 6.42 -7.38
CA ALA A 48 5.43 5.87 -8.72
C ALA A 48 5.24 4.34 -8.77
N LEU A 49 3.98 3.90 -8.68
CA LEU A 49 3.59 2.49 -8.69
C LEU A 49 3.96 1.82 -10.02
N PRO A 50 4.79 0.76 -10.01
CA PRO A 50 5.17 0.05 -11.23
C PRO A 50 3.95 -0.45 -12.02
N GLY A 51 3.98 -0.25 -13.33
CA GLY A 51 2.88 -0.62 -14.23
C GLY A 51 1.76 0.42 -14.33
N VAL A 52 1.68 1.38 -13.40
CA VAL A 52 0.70 2.49 -13.44
C VAL A 52 1.38 3.82 -13.73
N PHE A 53 2.53 4.08 -13.09
CA PHE A 53 3.31 5.30 -13.26
C PHE A 53 4.75 5.00 -13.67
N GLU A 54 5.36 5.95 -14.38
CA GLU A 54 6.76 5.86 -14.79
C GLU A 54 7.69 6.02 -13.57
N PRO A 55 8.75 5.18 -13.45
CA PRO A 55 9.79 5.36 -12.46
C PRO A 55 10.46 6.74 -12.54
N VAL A 56 10.92 7.25 -11.40
CA VAL A 56 11.56 8.57 -11.31
C VAL A 56 13.06 8.42 -11.14
N ASN A 57 13.82 9.03 -12.05
CA ASN A 57 15.26 9.16 -11.91
C ASN A 57 15.61 10.32 -10.99
N CYS A 58 16.29 10.04 -9.87
CA CYS A 58 16.73 11.05 -8.92
C CYS A 58 18.13 10.70 -8.40
N ASN A 59 19.09 11.63 -8.53
CA ASN A 59 20.48 11.47 -8.07
C ASN A 59 21.14 10.14 -8.53
N GLY A 60 20.91 9.74 -9.79
CA GLY A 60 21.46 8.51 -10.36
C GLY A 60 20.74 7.22 -9.94
N ARG A 61 19.65 7.32 -9.17
CA ARG A 61 18.83 6.19 -8.73
C ARG A 61 17.52 6.15 -9.49
N VAL A 62 17.06 4.94 -9.79
CA VAL A 62 15.73 4.70 -10.37
C VAL A 62 14.79 4.36 -9.22
N LEU A 63 13.92 5.32 -8.89
CA LEU A 63 13.03 5.25 -7.75
C LEU A 63 11.60 4.92 -8.19
N VAL A 64 10.94 4.10 -7.40
CA VAL A 64 9.53 3.70 -7.53
C VAL A 64 8.84 3.84 -6.17
N ASP A 65 7.55 3.52 -6.15
CA ASP A 65 6.68 3.62 -4.97
C ASP A 65 7.33 3.10 -3.68
N GLY A 66 7.29 3.91 -2.62
CA GLY A 66 7.86 3.56 -1.30
C GLY A 66 7.08 2.45 -0.59
N ALA A 67 5.81 2.28 -0.91
CA ALA A 67 4.96 1.28 -0.31
C ALA A 67 5.28 -0.15 -0.77
N LEU A 68 6.20 -0.33 -1.73
CA LEU A 68 6.78 -1.64 -2.03
C LEU A 68 7.63 -2.19 -0.86
N VAL A 69 8.25 -1.31 -0.06
CA VAL A 69 9.17 -1.70 1.02
C VAL A 69 8.71 -1.25 2.40
N ASN A 70 8.00 -0.12 2.48
CA ASN A 70 7.52 0.44 3.73
C ASN A 70 6.18 1.21 3.53
N PRO A 71 5.03 0.49 3.44
CA PRO A 71 3.72 1.09 3.20
C PRO A 71 3.25 2.06 4.30
N VAL A 72 3.68 1.84 5.55
CA VAL A 72 3.31 2.68 6.70
C VAL A 72 4.60 3.02 7.47
N PRO A 73 5.25 4.14 7.16
CA PRO A 73 6.65 4.41 7.52
C PRO A 73 6.84 4.89 8.97
N VAL A 74 6.37 4.11 9.95
CA VAL A 74 6.55 4.40 11.39
C VAL A 74 8.03 4.44 11.77
N SER A 75 8.82 3.52 11.22
CA SER A 75 10.28 3.44 11.43
C SER A 75 10.98 4.76 11.10
N VAL A 76 10.51 5.49 10.07
CA VAL A 76 11.05 6.80 9.69
C VAL A 76 10.82 7.82 10.80
N CYS A 77 9.59 7.93 11.31
CA CYS A 77 9.27 8.85 12.39
C CYS A 77 10.05 8.52 13.67
N ARG A 78 10.27 7.22 13.96
CA ARG A 78 11.08 6.77 15.11
C ARG A 78 12.56 7.14 14.94
N ALA A 79 13.11 6.99 13.74
CA ALA A 79 14.49 7.39 13.44
C ALA A 79 14.71 8.91 13.56
N TYR A 80 13.66 9.71 13.36
CA TYR A 80 13.65 11.16 13.60
C TYR A 80 13.29 11.53 15.05
N GLU A 81 13.40 10.57 15.98
CA GLU A 81 13.20 10.74 17.43
C GLU A 81 11.89 11.47 17.79
N GLN A 82 10.82 11.23 17.00
CA GLN A 82 9.55 11.86 17.26
C GLN A 82 8.90 11.27 18.53
N PRO A 83 8.48 12.12 19.50
CA PRO A 83 8.01 11.67 20.80
C PRO A 83 6.66 10.96 20.73
N LEU A 84 5.84 11.29 19.73
CA LEU A 84 4.56 10.66 19.48
C LEU A 84 4.42 10.36 17.98
N VAL A 85 4.11 9.11 17.65
CA VAL A 85 3.89 8.64 16.28
C VAL A 85 2.47 8.14 16.11
N VAL A 86 1.71 8.82 15.25
CA VAL A 86 0.37 8.42 14.83
C VAL A 86 0.47 7.82 13.43
N ALA A 87 0.20 6.53 13.29
CA ALA A 87 0.19 5.83 12.01
C ALA A 87 -1.22 5.75 11.43
N VAL A 88 -1.40 6.21 10.19
CA VAL A 88 -2.66 6.04 9.45
C VAL A 88 -2.47 4.93 8.45
N ASN A 89 -3.17 3.80 8.64
CA ASN A 89 -3.11 2.67 7.74
C ASN A 89 -4.44 2.53 6.98
N LEU A 90 -4.39 2.83 5.68
CA LEU A 90 -5.53 2.74 4.77
C LEU A 90 -5.80 1.32 4.26
N HIS A 91 -4.84 0.41 4.40
CA HIS A 91 -4.93 -0.98 3.91
C HIS A 91 -5.46 -1.94 4.97
N TYR A 92 -5.95 -1.43 6.11
CA TYR A 92 -6.43 -2.28 7.18
C TYR A 92 -7.73 -2.98 6.77
N ASP A 93 -7.71 -4.31 6.85
CA ASP A 93 -8.88 -5.21 6.72
C ASP A 93 -9.34 -5.56 5.28
N LEU A 94 -8.51 -5.35 4.24
CA LEU A 94 -8.85 -5.79 2.87
C LEU A 94 -9.11 -7.30 2.73
N PHE A 95 -8.48 -8.14 3.56
CA PHE A 95 -8.55 -9.61 3.45
C PHE A 95 -9.02 -10.32 4.74
N GLY A 96 -9.62 -9.57 5.68
CA GLY A 96 -10.05 -10.11 6.97
C GLY A 96 -8.90 -10.52 7.91
N ARG A 97 -9.22 -10.76 9.17
CA ARG A 97 -8.23 -11.11 10.23
C ARG A 97 -7.63 -12.51 10.11
N ALA A 98 -8.18 -13.37 9.25
CA ALA A 98 -7.71 -14.74 9.07
C ALA A 98 -6.53 -14.77 8.09
N ALA A 99 -5.30 -14.77 8.63
CA ALA A 99 -4.10 -14.84 7.80
C ALA A 99 -3.95 -16.18 7.04
N VAL A 100 -4.66 -17.23 7.49
CA VAL A 100 -4.55 -18.59 6.96
C VAL A 100 -5.95 -19.17 6.81
N ILE A 101 -6.31 -19.49 5.55
CA ILE A 101 -7.49 -20.29 5.23
C ILE A 101 -6.96 -21.65 4.78
N LYS A 102 -7.33 -22.72 5.49
CA LYS A 102 -7.01 -24.09 5.03
C LYS A 102 -7.90 -24.39 3.83
N HIS A 103 -7.29 -24.61 2.67
CA HIS A 103 -7.98 -24.97 1.45
C HIS A 103 -7.23 -26.10 0.74
N SER A 104 -7.97 -27.05 0.17
CA SER A 104 -7.41 -28.13 -0.63
C SER A 104 -7.21 -27.67 -2.08
N ALA A 105 -6.10 -28.06 -2.73
CA ALA A 105 -5.82 -27.74 -4.14
C ALA A 105 -6.64 -28.62 -5.12
N GLY A 106 -7.95 -28.78 -4.86
CA GLY A 106 -8.89 -29.49 -5.72
C GLY A 106 -9.91 -28.54 -6.33
N GLU A 107 -10.59 -28.99 -7.38
CA GLU A 107 -11.79 -28.30 -7.84
C GLU A 107 -12.83 -28.28 -6.72
N LEU A 108 -13.53 -27.14 -6.59
CA LEU A 108 -14.67 -27.01 -5.69
C LEU A 108 -15.78 -27.93 -6.22
N VAL A 109 -15.83 -29.17 -5.73
CA VAL A 109 -16.95 -30.07 -5.99
C VAL A 109 -18.09 -29.58 -5.10
N VAL A 110 -18.94 -28.69 -5.65
CA VAL A 110 -20.23 -28.39 -5.05
C VAL A 110 -21.09 -29.62 -5.28
N GLU A 111 -21.18 -30.52 -4.29
CA GLU A 111 -22.16 -31.61 -4.32
C GLU A 111 -23.56 -31.00 -4.43
N LYS A 112 -24.17 -31.19 -5.60
CA LYS A 112 -25.50 -30.67 -5.95
C LYS A 112 -26.59 -31.60 -5.40
N ASP A 113 -26.52 -32.02 -4.14
CA ASP A 113 -27.52 -32.93 -3.56
C ASP A 113 -27.78 -32.66 -2.07
N ALA A 114 -28.01 -31.40 -1.70
CA ALA A 114 -28.75 -31.08 -0.48
C ALA A 114 -30.21 -30.73 -0.85
N PRO A 115 -31.23 -31.39 -0.25
CA PRO A 115 -32.62 -31.04 -0.51
C PRO A 115 -32.88 -29.60 -0.05
N ARG A 116 -33.39 -28.78 -0.96
CA ARG A 116 -33.76 -27.38 -0.71
C ARG A 116 -34.84 -27.33 0.38
N ALA A 117 -34.49 -26.80 1.54
CA ALA A 117 -35.45 -26.32 2.53
C ALA A 117 -35.31 -24.80 2.67
N GLY A 118 -36.37 -24.08 2.28
CA GLY A 118 -36.77 -22.79 2.88
C GLY A 118 -36.02 -21.52 2.47
N HIS A 119 -36.73 -20.68 1.70
CA HIS A 119 -36.68 -19.21 1.56
C HIS A 119 -35.44 -18.41 2.04
N GLY A 120 -34.75 -17.82 1.07
CA GLY A 120 -33.87 -16.65 1.21
C GLY A 120 -33.41 -16.19 -0.18
N ASP A 121 -33.45 -14.87 -0.44
CA ASP A 121 -33.29 -14.20 -1.73
C ASP A 121 -32.14 -14.70 -2.64
N PRO A 122 -32.36 -14.85 -3.96
CA PRO A 122 -31.34 -15.24 -4.92
C PRO A 122 -30.64 -14.02 -5.54
N GLU A 123 -29.94 -13.19 -4.77
CA GLU A 123 -29.15 -12.07 -5.33
C GLU A 123 -27.75 -11.92 -4.71
N HIS A 124 -26.99 -13.02 -4.65
CA HIS A 124 -25.52 -12.92 -4.66
C HIS A 124 -25.00 -13.77 -5.81
N GLN A 125 -25.30 -13.33 -7.04
CA GLN A 125 -24.57 -13.82 -8.21
C GLN A 125 -23.12 -13.39 -8.06
N SER A 126 -22.26 -14.38 -7.78
CA SER A 126 -20.82 -14.27 -7.80
C SER A 126 -20.38 -13.76 -9.17
N HIS A 127 -20.16 -12.44 -9.28
CA HIS A 127 -19.34 -11.90 -10.34
C HIS A 127 -17.92 -12.42 -10.12
N GLN A 128 -17.62 -13.61 -10.68
CA GLN A 128 -16.26 -14.03 -10.97
C GLN A 128 -15.73 -13.07 -12.05
N THR A 129 -15.32 -11.88 -11.61
CA THR A 129 -14.61 -10.94 -12.47
C THR A 129 -13.35 -11.65 -12.92
N ARG A 130 -13.23 -11.99 -14.21
CA ARG A 130 -12.00 -12.54 -14.77
C ARG A 130 -10.92 -11.46 -14.62
N LEU A 131 -10.07 -11.58 -13.61
CA LEU A 131 -8.95 -10.65 -13.44
C LEU A 131 -8.00 -10.83 -14.64
N GLY A 132 -7.79 -9.75 -15.39
CA GLY A 132 -6.69 -9.67 -16.37
C GLY A 132 -5.33 -9.61 -15.66
N ILE A 133 -4.24 -9.80 -16.41
CA ILE A 133 -2.86 -9.82 -15.87
C ILE A 133 -2.58 -8.59 -14.98
N THR A 134 -2.97 -7.41 -15.44
CA THR A 134 -2.81 -6.17 -14.67
C THR A 134 -3.61 -6.19 -13.36
N GLY A 135 -4.84 -6.71 -13.39
CA GLY A 135 -5.65 -6.85 -12.18
C GLY A 135 -5.02 -7.80 -11.17
N VAL A 136 -4.50 -8.94 -11.63
CA VAL A 136 -3.78 -9.90 -10.77
C VAL A 136 -2.57 -9.25 -10.11
N MET A 137 -1.80 -8.45 -10.86
CA MET A 137 -0.64 -7.76 -10.31
C MET A 137 -1.01 -6.73 -9.24
N VAL A 138 -2.08 -5.97 -9.44
CA VAL A 138 -2.58 -4.99 -8.45
C VAL A 138 -3.06 -5.70 -7.19
N GLU A 139 -3.82 -6.80 -7.30
CA GLU A 139 -4.26 -7.57 -6.13
C GLU A 139 -3.08 -8.22 -5.39
N ALA A 140 -2.13 -8.80 -6.13
CA ALA A 140 -0.92 -9.36 -5.52
C ALA A 140 -0.13 -8.27 -4.76
N PHE A 141 -0.05 -7.07 -5.31
CA PHE A 141 0.58 -5.93 -4.65
C PHE A 141 -0.15 -5.56 -3.36
N ASN A 142 -1.47 -5.42 -3.39
CA ASN A 142 -2.27 -5.12 -2.19
C ASN A 142 -2.03 -6.16 -1.08
N ILE A 143 -1.98 -7.45 -1.42
CA ILE A 143 -1.69 -8.52 -0.46
C ILE A 143 -0.30 -8.35 0.14
N ILE A 144 0.73 -8.17 -0.70
CA ILE A 144 2.11 -8.02 -0.24
C ILE A 144 2.25 -6.79 0.65
N GLN A 145 1.65 -5.66 0.28
CA GLN A 145 1.66 -4.44 1.07
C GLN A 145 1.01 -4.62 2.44
N ASP A 146 -0.15 -5.27 2.53
CA ASP A 146 -0.78 -5.57 3.83
C ASP A 146 0.15 -6.42 4.70
N ARG A 147 0.77 -7.46 4.12
CA ARG A 147 1.69 -8.33 4.87
C ARG A 147 2.95 -7.59 5.34
N ILE A 148 3.57 -6.80 4.48
CA ILE A 148 4.75 -5.99 4.84
C ILE A 148 4.37 -4.96 5.90
N SER A 149 3.24 -4.26 5.74
CA SER A 149 2.76 -3.27 6.71
C SER A 149 2.57 -3.88 8.09
N ARG A 150 1.90 -5.04 8.19
CA ARG A 150 1.72 -5.75 9.47
C ARG A 150 3.06 -6.16 10.09
N ALA A 151 3.98 -6.70 9.30
CA ALA A 151 5.29 -7.11 9.79
C ALA A 151 6.11 -5.93 10.31
N ARG A 152 6.12 -4.81 9.57
CA ARG A 152 6.81 -3.58 9.96
C ARG A 152 6.20 -2.95 11.20
N LEU A 153 4.88 -2.80 11.27
CA LEU A 153 4.19 -2.23 12.43
C LEU A 153 4.32 -3.10 13.69
N ALA A 154 4.54 -4.41 13.54
CA ALA A 154 4.85 -5.28 14.68
C ALA A 154 6.29 -5.07 15.20
N GLY A 155 7.25 -4.78 14.31
CA GLY A 155 8.63 -4.47 14.70
C GLY A 155 8.80 -3.05 15.23
N ASP A 156 8.16 -2.08 14.57
CA ASP A 156 8.19 -0.65 14.89
C ASP A 156 6.76 -0.16 15.17
N PRO A 157 6.23 -0.38 16.39
CA PRO A 157 4.86 -0.01 16.71
C PRO A 157 4.69 1.52 16.85
N PRO A 158 3.62 2.10 16.27
CA PRO A 158 3.24 3.48 16.53
C PRO A 158 2.59 3.61 17.91
N ASP A 159 2.54 4.83 18.44
CA ASP A 159 1.85 5.12 19.71
C ASP A 159 0.33 5.10 19.54
N MET A 160 -0.15 5.51 18.36
CA MET A 160 -1.55 5.39 17.96
C MET A 160 -1.66 4.91 16.51
N SER A 161 -2.63 4.03 16.24
CA SER A 161 -2.96 3.59 14.88
C SER A 161 -4.39 3.99 14.52
N LEU A 162 -4.54 4.68 13.38
CA LEU A 162 -5.82 4.99 12.77
C LEU A 162 -6.03 4.08 11.56
N GLN A 163 -7.17 3.40 11.54
CA GLN A 163 -7.52 2.39 10.52
C GLN A 163 -8.90 2.71 9.96
N PRO A 164 -9.01 3.76 9.11
CA PRO A 164 -10.28 4.15 8.55
C PRO A 164 -10.81 3.04 7.63
N LYS A 165 -12.10 2.73 7.76
CA LYS A 165 -12.78 1.83 6.82
C LYS A 165 -13.07 2.60 5.54
N LEU A 166 -12.48 2.15 4.43
CA LEU A 166 -12.63 2.80 3.13
C LEU A 166 -13.74 2.16 2.27
N SER A 167 -14.47 1.17 2.79
CA SER A 167 -15.59 0.52 2.12
C SER A 167 -16.89 1.33 2.25
N HIS A 168 -17.34 1.86 1.10
CA HIS A 168 -18.72 2.27 0.81
C HIS A 168 -19.12 1.71 -0.55
#